data_AF-A0A523BIR3-F1
#
_entry.id   AF-A0A523BIR3-F1
#
_cell.length_a   1.000
_cell.length_b   1.000
_cell.length_c   1.000
_cell.angle_alpha   90.00
_cell.angle_beta   90.00
_cell.angle_gamma   90.00
#
_symmetry.space_group_name_H-M   'P 1'
#
loop_
_entity.id
_entity.type
_entity.pdbx_description
1 polymer ?
#
loop_
_entity_poly.entity_id
_entity_poly.type
_entity_poly.pdbx_seq_one_letter_code
_entity_poly.pdbx_strand_id
1 'polypeptide(L)'
;RATRLGLIEPLYITCRLWGFDKALTRILLLIDSQVIEIIEIYDIWQQIADCKCKISISLGDCATLAAAKRFGLMPIFLHEEKELLEAKEKIVEWLGTKPFYLL
;
A
#
# COMPACT_ATOMS: atom_id res chain seq x y z
N ARG A 1 -2.51 0.91 9.51
CA ARG A 1 -1.77 2.05 8.91
C ARG A 1 -1.92 1.97 7.40
N ALA A 2 -1.95 3.10 6.71
CA ALA A 2 -1.93 3.17 5.25
C ALA A 2 -0.85 4.16 4.79
N THR A 3 -0.26 3.95 3.62
CA THR A 3 0.68 4.92 3.06
C THR A 3 -0.08 5.99 2.28
N ARG A 4 0.42 7.23 2.25
CA ARG A 4 -0.15 8.27 1.40
C ARG A 4 -0.16 7.86 -0.09
N LEU A 5 0.83 7.09 -0.53
CA LEU A 5 0.86 6.49 -1.87
C LEU A 5 -0.29 5.49 -2.08
N GLY A 6 -0.55 4.63 -1.10
CA GLY A 6 -1.65 3.66 -1.14
C GLY A 6 -3.04 4.30 -1.13
N LEU A 7 -3.19 5.56 -0.71
CA LEU A 7 -4.46 6.30 -0.80
C LEU A 7 -4.72 6.88 -2.20
N ILE A 8 -3.70 7.03 -3.04
CA ILE A 8 -3.87 7.56 -4.40
C ILE A 8 -4.75 6.63 -5.24
N GLU A 9 -4.59 5.31 -5.07
CA GLU A 9 -5.38 4.33 -5.79
C GLU A 9 -6.88 4.37 -5.51
N PRO A 10 -7.35 4.22 -4.25
CA PRO A 10 -8.76 4.36 -3.95
C PRO A 10 -9.28 5.77 -4.32
N LEU A 11 -8.46 6.82 -4.23
CA LEU A 11 -8.85 8.17 -4.68
C LEU A 11 -9.15 8.21 -6.18
N TYR A 12 -8.25 7.76 -7.06
CA TYR A 12 -8.51 7.84 -8.50
C TYR A 12 -9.56 6.83 -8.96
N ILE A 13 -9.64 5.64 -8.33
CA ILE A 13 -10.68 4.65 -8.65
C ILE A 13 -12.06 5.24 -8.33
N THR A 14 -12.23 5.78 -7.13
CA THR A 14 -13.51 6.39 -6.74
C THR A 14 -13.79 7.70 -7.50
N CYS A 15 -12.76 8.45 -7.88
CA CYS A 15 -12.90 9.61 -8.77
C CYS A 15 -13.54 9.23 -10.12
N ARG A 16 -13.15 8.09 -10.71
CA ARG A 16 -13.73 7.61 -11.97
C ARG A 16 -15.21 7.20 -11.84
N LEU A 17 -15.67 6.94 -10.62
CA LEU A 17 -17.06 6.56 -10.33
C LEU A 17 -17.93 7.75 -9.95
N TRP A 18 -17.41 8.69 -9.16
CA TRP A 18 -18.21 9.73 -8.49
C TRP A 18 -17.77 11.17 -8.78
N GLY A 19 -16.66 11.37 -9.51
CA GLY A 19 -16.00 12.67 -9.69
C GLY A 19 -15.01 13.00 -8.57
N PHE A 20 -14.07 13.89 -8.87
CA PHE A 20 -12.91 14.15 -8.00
C PHE A 20 -13.30 14.70 -6.62
N ASP A 21 -14.17 15.72 -6.56
CA ASP A 21 -14.52 16.36 -5.29
C ASP A 21 -15.20 15.39 -4.31
N LYS A 22 -16.11 14.54 -4.81
CA LYS A 22 -16.79 13.52 -4.01
C LYS A 22 -15.81 12.45 -3.51
N ALA A 23 -14.88 12.03 -4.38
CA ALA A 23 -13.85 11.06 -4.02
C ALA A 23 -12.89 11.62 -2.96
N LEU A 24 -12.37 12.82 -3.19
CA LEU A 24 -11.46 13.51 -2.26
C LEU A 24 -12.11 13.72 -0.90
N THR A 25 -13.35 14.18 -0.86
CA THR A 25 -14.10 14.36 0.41
C THR A 25 -14.16 13.06 1.21
N ARG A 26 -14.43 11.92 0.56
CA ARG A 26 -14.50 10.61 1.23
C ARG A 26 -13.14 10.14 1.75
N ILE A 27 -12.07 10.37 0.98
CA ILE A 27 -10.71 10.03 1.41
C ILE A 27 -10.29 10.89 2.60
N LEU A 28 -10.59 12.20 2.58
CA LEU A 28 -10.30 13.09 3.71
C LEU A 28 -11.09 12.67 4.97
N LEU A 29 -12.38 12.35 4.85
CA LEU A 29 -13.16 11.82 5.97
C LEU A 29 -12.58 10.52 6.54
N LEU A 30 -12.06 9.63 5.70
CA LEU A 30 -11.38 8.41 6.15
C LEU A 30 -10.09 8.75 6.94
N ILE A 31 -9.30 9.70 6.46
CA ILE A 31 -8.08 10.17 7.15
C ILE A 31 -8.46 10.81 8.50
N ASP A 32 -9.44 11.71 8.49
CA ASP A 32 -9.89 12.47 9.67
C ASP A 32 -10.57 11.59 10.72
N SER A 33 -11.12 10.44 10.31
CA SER A 33 -11.74 9.46 11.23
C SER A 33 -10.74 8.84 12.22
N GLN A 34 -9.43 8.93 11.95
CA GLN A 34 -8.35 8.30 12.73
C GLN A 34 -8.44 6.76 12.81
N VAL A 35 -9.33 6.13 12.03
CA VAL A 35 -9.39 4.66 11.88
C VAL A 35 -8.11 4.14 11.22
N ILE A 36 -7.47 4.96 10.38
CA ILE A 36 -6.19 4.65 9.74
C ILE A 36 -5.16 5.73 10.07
N GLU A 37 -4.01 5.31 10.59
CA GLU A 37 -2.82 6.16 10.69
C GLU A 37 -2.14 6.24 9.31
N ILE A 38 -1.81 7.46 8.87
CA ILE A 38 -1.17 7.73 7.58
C ILE A 38 0.34 7.78 7.73
N ILE A 39 1.04 7.00 6.91
CA ILE A 39 2.49 7.01 6.78
C ILE A 39 2.87 7.90 5.60
N GLU A 40 3.74 8.88 5.87
CA GLU A 40 4.25 9.78 4.85
C GLU A 40 5.30 9.10 3.97
N ILE A 41 5.31 9.42 2.68
CA ILE A 41 6.23 8.80 1.71
C ILE A 41 7.69 9.09 2.10
N TYR A 42 7.96 10.28 2.65
CA TYR A 42 9.30 10.68 3.09
C TYR A 42 9.90 9.75 4.16
N ASP A 43 9.09 9.01 4.91
CA ASP A 43 9.58 8.09 5.95
C ASP A 43 10.06 6.75 5.39
N ILE A 44 9.64 6.40 4.16
CA ILE A 44 9.80 5.06 3.58
C ILE A 44 10.26 5.02 2.12
N TRP A 45 10.54 6.17 1.49
CA TRP A 45 10.82 6.26 0.04
C TRP A 45 12.01 5.41 -0.40
N GLN A 46 13.06 5.28 0.42
CA GLN A 46 14.22 4.45 0.10
C GLN A 46 13.86 2.96 0.08
N GLN A 47 13.02 2.52 1.03
CA GLN A 47 12.53 1.15 1.10
C GLN A 47 11.57 0.83 -0.06
N ILE A 48 10.77 1.81 -0.50
CA ILE A 48 9.93 1.68 -1.70
C ILE A 48 10.81 1.45 -2.94
N ALA A 49 11.86 2.26 -3.10
CA ALA A 49 12.79 2.13 -4.21
C ALA A 49 13.54 0.79 -4.18
N ASP A 50 14.03 0.36 -3.00
CA ASP A 50 14.69 -0.94 -2.83
C ASP A 50 13.75 -2.10 -3.14
N CYS A 51 12.49 -2.04 -2.69
CA CYS A 51 11.46 -3.01 -3.04
C CYS A 51 11.27 -3.08 -4.56
N LYS A 52 11.03 -1.94 -5.23
CA LYS A 52 10.74 -1.90 -6.66
C LYS A 52 11.93 -2.33 -7.52
N CYS A 53 13.16 -2.11 -7.03
CA CYS A 53 14.38 -2.57 -7.66
C CYS A 53 14.50 -4.11 -7.64
N LYS A 54 14.07 -4.76 -6.56
CA LYS A 54 14.21 -6.21 -6.35
C LYS A 54 12.99 -7.01 -6.76
N ILE A 55 11.81 -6.40 -6.72
CA ILE A 55 10.51 -7.04 -6.87
C ILE A 55 9.69 -6.26 -7.90
N SER A 56 9.30 -6.95 -8.97
CA SER A 56 8.56 -6.34 -10.09
C SER A 56 7.05 -6.29 -9.83
N ILE A 57 6.64 -5.55 -8.81
CA ILE A 57 5.22 -5.29 -8.44
C ILE A 57 4.92 -3.79 -8.50
N SER A 58 3.68 -3.37 -8.29
CA SER A 58 3.30 -1.95 -8.33
C SER A 58 4.04 -1.11 -7.28
N LEU A 59 4.16 0.20 -7.53
CA LEU A 59 4.71 1.13 -6.52
C LEU A 59 3.83 1.21 -5.27
N GLY A 60 2.51 1.06 -5.41
CA GLY A 60 1.56 1.03 -4.30
C GLY A 60 1.82 -0.16 -3.38
N ASP A 61 1.99 -1.35 -3.95
CA ASP A 61 2.32 -2.56 -3.20
C ASP A 61 3.67 -2.44 -2.52
N CYS A 62 4.68 -1.92 -3.23
CA CYS A 62 5.98 -1.67 -2.63
C CYS A 62 5.92 -0.66 -1.49
N ALA A 63 5.01 0.32 -1.50
CA ALA A 63 4.77 1.20 -0.35
C ALA A 63 4.16 0.47 0.83
N THR A 64 3.19 -0.41 0.61
CA THR A 64 2.61 -1.25 1.67
C THR A 64 3.67 -2.17 2.28
N LEU A 65 4.48 -2.84 1.46
CA LEU A 65 5.57 -3.71 1.93
C LEU A 65 6.69 -2.92 2.62
N ALA A 66 7.07 -1.74 2.10
CA ALA A 66 8.06 -0.86 2.71
C ALA A 66 7.63 -0.35 4.07
N ALA A 67 6.37 0.07 4.22
CA ALA A 67 5.80 0.44 5.50
C ALA A 67 5.85 -0.74 6.49
N ALA A 68 5.42 -1.92 6.06
CA ALA A 68 5.45 -3.13 6.88
C ALA A 68 6.87 -3.44 7.36
N LYS A 69 7.85 -3.43 6.45
CA LYS A 69 9.26 -3.67 6.77
C LYS A 69 9.84 -2.63 7.71
N ARG A 70 9.58 -1.33 7.47
CA ARG A 70 10.14 -0.22 8.27
C ARG A 70 9.65 -0.24 9.72
N PHE A 71 8.39 -0.59 9.92
CA PHE A 71 7.72 -0.51 11.22
C PHE A 71 7.48 -1.87 11.88
N GLY A 72 7.96 -2.97 11.29
CA GLY A 72 7.78 -4.32 11.83
C GLY A 72 6.31 -4.75 11.87
N LEU A 73 5.53 -4.37 10.87
CA LEU A 73 4.09 -4.68 10.77
C LEU A 73 3.84 -5.82 9.79
N MET A 74 2.66 -6.44 9.89
CA MET A 74 2.16 -7.38 8.90
C MET A 74 1.46 -6.60 7.77
N PRO A 75 1.91 -6.69 6.51
CA PRO A 75 1.20 -6.06 5.40
C PRO A 75 -0.08 -6.84 5.11
N ILE A 76 -1.16 -6.10 4.86
CA ILE A 76 -2.47 -6.64 4.54
C ILE A 76 -2.84 -6.21 3.13
N PHE A 77 -3.22 -7.17 2.30
CA PHE A 77 -3.78 -6.95 0.97
C PHE A 77 -5.22 -7.45 0.95
N LEU A 78 -6.08 -6.81 0.15
CA LEU A 78 -7.48 -7.20 0.07
C LEU A 78 -7.64 -8.53 -0.65
N HIS A 79 -6.94 -8.70 -1.77
CA HIS A 79 -7.03 -9.87 -2.64
C HIS A 79 -5.65 -10.38 -3.04
N GLU A 80 -5.57 -11.66 -3.37
CA GLU A 80 -4.38 -12.25 -3.99
C GLU A 80 -4.24 -11.82 -5.47
N GLU A 81 -3.65 -10.65 -5.68
CA GLU A 81 -3.37 -10.17 -7.04
C GLU A 81 -2.28 -11.00 -7.72
N LYS A 82 -2.43 -11.19 -9.03
CA LYS A 82 -1.52 -12.03 -9.83
C LYS A 82 -0.05 -11.63 -9.65
N GLU A 83 0.26 -10.34 -9.68
CA GLU A 83 1.64 -9.85 -9.53
C GLU A 83 2.22 -10.17 -8.14
N LEU A 84 1.41 -10.06 -7.08
CA LEU A 84 1.82 -10.42 -5.70
C LEU A 84 2.05 -11.92 -5.55
N LEU A 85 1.20 -12.75 -6.16
CA LEU A 85 1.34 -14.20 -6.18
C LEU A 85 2.59 -14.66 -6.93
N GLU A 86 2.85 -14.07 -8.10
CA GLU A 86 4.04 -14.35 -8.90
C GLU A 86 5.33 -13.92 -8.18
N ALA A 87 5.27 -12.84 -7.39
CA ALA A 87 6.41 -12.32 -6.64
C ALA A 87 6.54 -12.88 -5.21
N LYS A 88 5.66 -13.78 -4.76
CA LYS A 88 5.51 -14.16 -3.33
C LYS A 88 6.82 -14.58 -2.64
N GLU A 89 7.68 -15.33 -3.33
CA GLU A 89 8.93 -15.83 -2.75
C GLU A 89 9.92 -14.68 -2.52
N LYS A 90 10.08 -13.80 -3.51
CA LYS A 90 10.90 -12.59 -3.39
C LYS A 90 10.37 -11.63 -2.34
N ILE A 91 9.04 -11.51 -2.22
CA ILE A 91 8.39 -10.71 -1.18
C ILE A 91 8.74 -11.26 0.20
N VAL A 92 8.61 -12.57 0.43
CA VAL A 92 8.93 -13.18 1.72
C VAL A 92 10.41 -13.06 2.05
N GLU A 93 11.30 -13.30 1.09
CA GLU A 93 12.75 -13.14 1.25
C GLU A 93 13.11 -11.70 1.62
N TRP A 94 12.53 -10.72 0.92
CA TRP A 94 12.80 -9.32 1.17
C TRP A 94 12.16 -8.82 2.46
N LEU A 95 10.92 -9.18 2.74
CA LEU A 95 10.15 -8.68 3.88
C LEU A 95 10.52 -9.39 5.20
N GLY A 96 10.90 -10.66 5.14
CA GLY A 96 11.14 -11.52 6.30
C GLY A 96 9.87 -12.14 6.90
N THR A 97 8.69 -11.87 6.32
CA THR A 97 7.41 -12.48 6.72
C THR A 97 6.47 -12.62 5.52
N LYS A 98 5.39 -13.38 5.69
CA LYS A 98 4.34 -13.54 4.66
C LYS A 98 3.30 -12.41 4.78
N PRO A 99 2.88 -11.79 3.66
CA PRO A 99 1.71 -10.92 3.66
C PRO A 99 0.45 -11.67 4.06
N PHE A 100 -0.51 -10.93 4.63
CA PHE A 100 -1.84 -11.43 4.92
C PHE A 100 -2.83 -10.95 3.86
N TYR A 101 -3.70 -11.84 3.39
CA TYR A 101 -4.74 -11.55 2.41
C TYR A 101 -6.12 -11.71 3.08
N LEU A 102 -7.02 -10.76 2.87
CA LEU A 102 -8.34 -10.76 3.52
C LEU A 102 -9.35 -11.66 2.80
N LEU A 103 -9.28 -11.75 1.47
CA LEU A 103 -10.25 -12.42 0.61
C LEU A 103 -9.57 -13.36 -0.38
#